data_AF-A0A1Z4EGZ6-F1
#
_entry.id   AF-A0A1Z4EGZ6-F1
#
_cell.length_a   1.000
_cell.length_b   1.000
_cell.length_c   1.000
_cell.angle_alpha   90.00
_cell.angle_beta   90.00
_cell.angle_gamma   90.00
#
_symmetry.space_group_name_H-M   'P 1'
#
loop_
_entity.id
_entity.type
_entity.pdbx_description
1 polymer ?
#
loop_
_entity_poly.entity_id
_entity_poly.type
_entity_poly.pdbx_seq_one_letter_code
_entity_poly.pdbx_strand_id
1 'polypeptide(L)' 'MAAIVNHLDNSGLLTRTPDPEDGRRLLVGLSSKAVRDLQQGRQLRDQWLADELRDRYTDEELQLIAAALTLLTRLA' A
#
# COMPACT_ATOMS: atom_id res chain seq x y z
N MET A 1 -13.28 -9.43 8.94
CA MET A 1 -13.31 -8.16 8.16
C MET A 1 -13.79 -6.96 8.98
N ALA A 2 -14.99 -6.97 9.58
CA ALA A 2 -15.53 -5.81 10.31
C ALA A 2 -14.62 -5.25 11.43
N ALA A 3 -13.93 -6.11 12.19
CA ALA A 3 -13.00 -5.67 13.23
C ALA A 3 -11.82 -4.85 12.69
N ILE A 4 -11.27 -5.23 11.53
CA ILE A 4 -10.17 -4.51 10.87
C ILE A 4 -10.66 -3.13 10.41
N VAL A 5 -11.84 -3.08 9.77
CA VAL A 5 -12.43 -1.83 9.30
C VAL A 5 -12.71 -0.88 10.46
N ASN A 6 -13.29 -1.37 11.57
CA ASN A 6 -13.52 -0.54 12.75
C ASN A 6 -12.23 -0.03 13.38
N HIS A 7 -11.17 -0.84 13.40
CA HIS A 7 -9.87 -0.36 13.90
C HIS A 7 -9.30 0.76 13.03
N LEU A 8 -9.34 0.62 11.70
CA LEU A 8 -8.87 1.64 10.77
C LEU A 8 -9.70 2.93 10.88
N ASP A 9 -11.01 2.79 11.06
CA ASP A 9 -11.94 3.90 11.28
C ASP A 9 -11.66 4.65 12.59
N ASN A 10 -11.51 3.91 13.70
CA ASN A 10 -11.14 4.46 15.01
C ASN A 10 -9.77 5.16 14.99
N SER A 11 -8.89 4.76 14.06
CA SER A 11 -7.58 5.38 13.85
C SER A 11 -7.63 6.62 12.94
N GLY A 12 -8.82 7.02 12.46
CA GLY A 12 -9.00 8.16 11.56
C GLY A 12 -8.48 7.93 10.14
N LEU A 13 -8.30 6.67 9.74
CA LEU A 13 -7.74 6.30 8.43
C LEU A 13 -8.83 6.12 7.36
N LEU A 14 -10.09 6.06 7.76
CA LEU A 14 -11.22 5.88 6.85
C LEU A 14 -12.15 7.09 6.84
N THR A 15 -12.92 7.22 5.77
CA THR A 15 -14.10 8.06 5.68
C THR A 15 -15.32 7.17 5.44
N ARG A 16 -16.47 7.54 6.01
CA ARG A 16 -17.75 6.87 5.75
C ARG A 16 -18.75 7.87 5.21
N THR A 17 -19.35 7.54 4.08
CA THR A 17 -20.45 8.34 3.51
C THR A 17 -21.64 7.42 3.23
N PRO A 18 -22.88 7.85 3.52
CA PRO A 18 -24.08 7.13 3.10
C PRO A 18 -24.03 6.87 1.59
N ASP A 19 -24.47 5.69 1.20
CA ASP A 19 -24.65 5.38 -0.21
C ASP A 19 -25.86 6.18 -0.75
N PRO A 20 -25.70 6.92 -1.87
CA PRO A 20 -26.77 7.76 -2.40
C PRO A 20 -27.94 6.96 -2.98
N GLU A 21 -27.76 5.67 -3.29
CA GLU A 21 -28.77 4.79 -3.87
C GLU A 21 -29.43 3.88 -2.83
N ASP A 22 -28.73 3.52 -1.75
CA ASP A 22 -29.27 2.72 -0.63
C ASP A 22 -28.75 3.23 0.73
N GLY A 23 -29.57 4.00 1.47
CA GLY A 23 -29.19 4.55 2.77
C GLY A 23 -28.87 3.53 3.87
N ARG A 24 -29.08 2.23 3.64
CA ARG A 24 -28.61 1.16 4.55
C ARG A 24 -27.14 0.79 4.31
N ARG A 25 -26.56 1.22 3.20
CA ARG A 25 -25.17 0.99 2.83
C ARG A 25 -24.30 2.20 3.16
N LEU A 26 -23.05 1.91 3.48
CA LEU A 26 -22.01 2.92 3.71
C LEU A 26 -20.88 2.67 2.73
N LEU A 27 -20.49 3.73 2.03
CA LEU A 27 -19.27 3.76 1.24
C LEU A 27 -18.10 4.06 2.18
N VAL A 28 -17.07 3.22 2.11
CA VAL A 28 -15.85 3.35 2.91
C VAL A 28 -14.71 3.80 1.99
N GLY A 29 -14.12 4.95 2.29
CA GLY A 29 -12.99 5.52 1.56
C GLY A 29 -11.77 5.68 2.44
N LEU A 30 -10.61 5.94 1.84
CA LEU A 30 -9.42 6.38 2.57
C LEU A 30 -9.57 7.85 2.96
N SER A 31 -9.20 8.18 4.21
CA SER A 31 -9.09 9.57 4.62
C SER A 31 -7.86 10.25 4.01
N SER A 32 -7.85 11.58 3.95
CA SER A 32 -6.67 12.32 3.51
C SER A 32 -5.44 12.05 4.40
N LYS A 33 -5.65 11.75 5.68
CA LYS A 33 -4.59 11.29 6.59
C LYS A 33 -4.02 9.96 6.13
N ALA A 34 -4.88 8.97 5.86
CA ALA A 34 -4.42 7.66 5.39
C ALA A 34 -3.65 7.76 4.06
N VAL A 35 -4.11 8.59 3.12
CA VAL A 35 -3.40 8.80 1.85
C VAL A 35 -1.98 9.34 2.09
N ARG A 36 -1.82 10.35 2.96
CA ARG A 36 -0.50 10.90 3.30
C ARG A 36 0.39 9.88 4.01
N ASP A 37 -0.16 9.19 5.01
CA ASP A 37 0.58 8.20 5.79
C ASP A 37 1.07 7.04 4.89
N LEU A 38 0.23 6.58 3.95
CA LEU A 38 0.58 5.56 2.98
C LEU A 38 1.66 6.04 2.00
N GLN A 39 1.59 7.28 1.53
CA GLN A 39 2.60 7.85 0.62
C GLN A 39 3.96 7.97 1.32
N GLN A 40 3.98 8.51 2.54
CA GLN A 40 5.21 8.61 3.34
C GLN A 40 5.79 7.22 3.66
N GLY A 41 4.93 6.28 4.06
CA GLY A 41 5.33 4.90 4.34
C GLY A 41 5.89 4.19 3.11
N ARG A 42 5.31 4.41 1.92
CA ARG A 42 5.85 3.89 0.65
C ARG A 42 7.24 4.47 0.37
N GLN A 43 7.40 5.78 0.45
CA GLN A 43 8.69 6.42 0.20
C GLN A 43 9.81 5.91 1.12
N LEU A 44 9.53 5.77 2.42
CA LEU A 44 10.52 5.24 3.37
C LEU A 44 10.88 3.79 3.08
N ARG A 45 9.89 2.95 2.74
CA ARG A 45 10.12 1.54 2.39
C ARG A 45 10.88 1.39 1.09
N ASP A 46 10.57 2.20 0.08
CA ASP A 46 11.23 2.14 -1.22
C ASP A 46 12.70 2.57 -1.09
N GLN A 47 12.96 3.61 -0.29
CA GLN A 47 14.32 4.03 0.03
C GLN A 47 15.09 2.93 0.77
N TRP A 48 14.52 2.41 1.86
CA TRP A 48 15.14 1.32 2.63
C TRP A 48 15.45 0.11 1.75
N LEU A 49 14.47 -0.33 0.94
CA LEU A 49 14.66 -1.49 0.06
C LEU A 49 15.75 -1.23 -0.98
N ALA A 50 15.80 -0.03 -1.56
CA ALA A 50 16.82 0.32 -2.55
C ALA A 50 18.22 0.34 -1.93
N ASP A 51 18.36 0.80 -0.71
CA ASP A 51 19.63 0.80 0.02
C ASP A 51 20.05 -0.63 0.38
N GLU A 52 19.14 -1.45 0.93
CA GLU A 52 19.41 -2.84 1.28
C GLU A 52 19.80 -3.69 0.05
N LEU A 53 19.16 -3.43 -1.09
CA LEU A 53 19.48 -4.10 -2.35
C LEU A 53 20.88 -3.71 -2.85
N ARG A 54 21.23 -2.43 -2.80
CA ARG A 54 22.56 -1.94 -3.21
C ARG A 54 23.68 -2.43 -2.29
N ASP A 55 23.40 -2.58 -1.00
CA ASP A 55 24.41 -3.02 -0.03
C ASP A 55 24.67 -4.54 -0.09
N ARG A 56 23.69 -5.34 -0.53
CA ARG A 56 23.76 -6.82 -0.48
C ARG A 56 24.06 -7.50 -1.79
N TYR A 57 23.80 -6.85 -2.92
CA TYR A 57 23.85 -7.48 -4.24
C TYR A 57 24.77 -6.72 -5.18
N THR A 58 25.40 -7.42 -6.11
CA THR A 58 26.15 -6.76 -7.20
C THR A 58 25.21 -6.19 -8.25
N ASP A 59 25.73 -5.33 -9.12
CA ASP A 59 24.97 -4.79 -10.25
C ASP A 59 24.43 -5.90 -11.16
N GLU A 60 25.18 -6.99 -11.39
CA GLU A 60 24.69 -8.11 -12.19
C GLU A 60 23.54 -8.87 -11.50
N GLU A 61 23.64 -9.08 -10.19
CA GLU A 61 22.59 -9.73 -9.41
C GLU A 61 21.31 -8.87 -9.36
N LEU A 62 21.45 -7.55 -9.23
CA LEU A 62 20.32 -6.62 -9.28
C LEU A 62 19.62 -6.65 -10.65
N GLN A 63 20.38 -6.72 -11.75
CA GLN A 63 19.80 -6.90 -13.08
C GLN A 63 19.02 -8.22 -13.20
N LEU A 64 19.55 -9.31 -12.64
CA LEU A 64 18.88 -10.60 -12.62
C LEU A 64 17.57 -10.55 -11.81
N ILE A 65 17.59 -9.93 -10.62
CA ILE A 65 16.41 -9.74 -9.78
C ILE A 65 15.35 -8.93 -10.54
N ALA A 66 15.73 -7.84 -11.21
CA ALA A 66 14.81 -7.02 -12.01
C ALA A 66 14.17 -7.80 -13.16
N ALA A 67 14.96 -8.63 -13.85
CA ALA A 67 14.46 -9.51 -14.90
C ALA A 67 13.48 -10.56 -14.36
N ALA A 68 13.80 -11.19 -13.21
CA ALA A 68 12.93 -12.15 -12.56
C ALA A 68 11.59 -11.52 -12.12
N LEU A 69 11.62 -10.33 -11.51
CA LEU A 69 10.43 -9.59 -11.11
C LEU A 69 9.50 -9.31 -12.29
N THR A 70 10.05 -8.98 -13.45
CA THR A 70 9.28 -8.76 -14.69
C THR A 70 8.58 -10.02 -15.18
N LEU A 71 9.13 -11.21 -14.92
CA LEU A 71 8.45 -12.47 -15.23
C LEU A 71 7.30 -12.74 -14.25
N LEU A 72 7.50 -12.42 -12.97
CA LEU A 72 6.50 -12.64 -11.91
C LEU A 72 5.26 -11.75 -12.07
N THR A 73 5.36 -10.57 -12.69
CA THR A 73 4.18 -9.72 -12.95
C THR A 73 3.14 -10.38 -13.87
N ARG A 74 3.50 -11.44 -14.61
CA ARG A 74 2.56 -12.22 -15.43
C ARG A 74 1.57 -13.06 -14.61
N LEU A 75 1.84 -13.25 -13.32
CA LEU A 75 0.99 -14.01 -12.40
C LEU A 75 -0.08 -13.13 -11.72
N ALA A 76 0.02 -11.81 -11.85
CA ALA A 76 -0.82 -10.83 -11.18
C ALA A 76 -2.05 -10.43 -12.00
#